data_AF-A0AAE1CBA6-F1
#
_entry.id   AF-A0AAE1CBA6-F1
#
_cell.length_a   1.000
_cell.length_b   1.000
_cell.length_c   1.000
_cell.angle_alpha   90.00
_cell.angle_beta   90.00
_cell.angle_gamma   90.00
#
_symmetry.space_group_name_H-M   'P 1'
#
loop_
_entity.id
_entity.type
_entity.pdbx_description
1 polymer ?
#
loop_
_entity_poly.entity_id
_entity_poly.type
_entity_poly.pdbx_seq_one_letter_code
_entity_poly.pdbx_strand_id
1 'polypeptide(L)'
;MRPLEATFSNITDMSSSPRSCQPRLPRPRTFLGLMSLQTGTELISLALVFNKATGIYGILALFTGYALSALQISAYILSLLIIVALCYLVPHVRKQSPFQNLALAWLYLIDTFVNIAYTSVFAVTWYQALLHESKGSPEDDDYVSSPRADQYVDPELAAAARADAAEGVKDTAASMVLVVLFTLVRVYFSLVVMAFARMVLQKYVEANSGWTPEGNHVGPLAPSDPSDIFAVGSPAGEGLKGRLGRMMISVGKGYWLGRKDDEEWARDVGSKFRSRAHS
;
A
#
# COMPACT_ATOMS: atom_id res chain seq x y z
N MET A 1 -44.62 -21.80 53.33
CA MET A 1 -45.27 -21.89 52.01
C MET A 1 -44.70 -20.79 51.11
N ARG A 2 -43.87 -21.13 50.12
CA ARG A 2 -43.91 -20.49 48.78
C ARG A 2 -45.10 -21.12 48.01
N PRO A 3 -45.65 -20.61 46.88
CA PRO A 3 -45.04 -19.71 45.88
C PRO A 3 -45.99 -18.65 45.25
N LEU A 4 -45.44 -17.84 44.32
CA LEU A 4 -46.00 -17.27 43.07
C LEU A 4 -44.93 -16.25 42.58
N GLU A 5 -43.84 -16.64 41.92
CA GLU A 5 -43.73 -17.02 40.50
C GLU A 5 -44.34 -16.02 39.50
N ALA A 6 -43.45 -15.50 38.66
CA ALA A 6 -43.64 -15.18 37.24
C ALA A 6 -44.50 -13.97 36.84
N THR A 7 -43.82 -12.87 36.57
CA THR A 7 -43.99 -12.18 35.28
C THR A 7 -42.60 -11.76 34.77
N PHE A 8 -41.97 -12.69 34.06
CA PHE A 8 -41.03 -12.45 32.95
C PHE A 8 -41.61 -11.34 32.04
N SER A 9 -40.84 -10.50 31.34
CA SER A 9 -39.94 -10.95 30.29
C SER A 9 -39.28 -9.74 29.61
N ASN A 10 -37.97 -9.85 29.37
CA ASN A 10 -37.26 -9.37 28.19
C ASN A 10 -37.34 -7.89 27.80
N ILE A 11 -36.41 -7.09 28.34
CA ILE A 11 -35.72 -6.06 27.53
C ILE A 11 -34.22 -6.20 27.80
N THR A 12 -33.67 -7.34 27.41
CA THR A 12 -32.23 -7.60 27.40
C THR A 12 -31.87 -8.23 26.07
N ASP A 13 -32.11 -7.54 24.97
CA ASP A 13 -31.31 -7.77 23.77
C ASP A 13 -31.44 -6.62 22.78
N MET A 14 -30.46 -6.50 21.89
CA MET A 14 -30.32 -5.47 20.84
C MET A 14 -29.50 -4.23 21.22
N SER A 15 -28.34 -4.43 21.87
CA SER A 15 -27.16 -3.63 21.51
C SER A 15 -26.32 -4.42 20.49
N SER A 16 -26.90 -4.68 19.33
CA SER A 16 -26.12 -5.09 18.16
C SER A 16 -25.26 -3.91 17.72
N SER A 17 -24.02 -3.87 18.21
CA SER A 17 -22.97 -3.01 17.68
C SER A 17 -22.96 -3.13 16.16
N PRO A 18 -23.03 -2.02 15.41
CA PRO A 18 -22.94 -2.08 13.95
C PRO A 18 -21.57 -2.66 13.61
N ARG A 19 -21.56 -3.87 13.05
CA ARG A 19 -20.34 -4.48 12.49
C ARG A 19 -19.85 -3.53 11.41
N SER A 20 -18.80 -2.77 11.72
CA SER A 20 -18.13 -1.95 10.73
C SER A 20 -17.59 -2.88 9.66
N CYS A 21 -18.20 -2.82 8.47
CA CYS A 21 -17.66 -3.43 7.26
C CYS A 21 -16.39 -2.68 6.86
N GLN A 22 -15.31 -2.89 7.61
CA GLN A 22 -13.98 -2.51 7.16
C GLN A 22 -13.56 -3.53 6.09
N PRO A 23 -13.22 -3.08 4.87
CA PRO A 23 -12.58 -3.97 3.90
C PRO A 23 -11.26 -4.48 4.51
N ARG A 24 -11.26 -5.73 4.98
CA ARG A 24 -10.09 -6.36 5.61
C ARG A 24 -9.12 -6.79 4.51
N LEU A 25 -7.97 -6.11 4.43
CA LEU A 25 -6.96 -6.33 3.39
C LEU A 25 -6.45 -7.79 3.37
N PRO A 26 -6.27 -8.41 2.19
CA PRO A 26 -5.69 -9.74 2.05
C PRO A 26 -4.24 -9.76 2.53
N ARG A 27 -3.85 -10.82 3.25
CA ARG A 27 -2.54 -10.91 3.92
C ARG A 27 -1.75 -12.13 3.43
N PRO A 28 -0.58 -11.95 2.81
CA PRO A 28 0.29 -13.07 2.44
C PRO A 28 0.93 -13.71 3.68
N ARG A 29 0.92 -15.04 3.78
CA ARG A 29 1.63 -15.80 4.83
C ARG A 29 3.07 -16.14 4.47
N THR A 30 3.39 -16.07 3.18
CA THR A 30 4.68 -16.43 2.58
C THR A 30 4.96 -15.48 1.42
N PHE A 31 6.22 -15.11 1.21
CA PHE A 31 6.60 -14.35 0.03
C PHE A 31 6.62 -15.26 -1.21
N LEU A 32 5.78 -14.96 -2.20
CA LEU A 32 5.64 -15.71 -3.45
C LEU A 32 5.29 -17.20 -3.25
N GLY A 33 4.74 -17.58 -2.09
CA GLY A 33 4.42 -18.99 -1.77
C GLY A 33 5.62 -19.87 -1.39
N LEU A 34 6.85 -19.36 -1.54
CA LEU A 34 8.07 -20.16 -1.41
C LEU A 34 9.00 -19.71 -0.29
N MET A 35 9.02 -18.41 0.04
CA MET A 35 10.00 -17.83 0.96
C MET A 35 9.36 -17.27 2.24
N SER A 36 10.16 -17.16 3.29
CA SER A 36 9.74 -16.52 4.54
C SER A 36 9.41 -15.04 4.31
N LEU A 37 8.47 -14.50 5.09
CA LEU A 37 8.13 -13.06 5.06
C LEU A 37 9.35 -12.17 5.37
N GLN A 38 10.27 -12.65 6.20
CA GLN A 38 11.50 -11.93 6.51
C GLN A 38 12.39 -11.78 5.27
N THR A 39 12.71 -12.91 4.62
CA THR A 39 13.51 -12.93 3.40
C THR A 39 12.85 -12.10 2.30
N GLY A 40 11.53 -12.22 2.13
CA GLY A 40 10.76 -11.39 1.21
C GLY A 40 10.90 -9.90 1.52
N THR A 41 10.77 -9.50 2.78
CA THR A 41 10.91 -8.10 3.22
C THR A 41 12.31 -7.56 2.99
N GLU A 42 13.35 -8.36 3.23
CA GLU A 42 14.75 -8.00 2.93
C GLU A 42 14.94 -7.77 1.42
N LEU A 43 14.50 -8.71 0.59
CA LEU A 43 14.60 -8.59 -0.88
C LEU A 43 13.81 -7.39 -1.41
N ILE A 44 12.58 -7.20 -0.93
CA ILE A 44 11.73 -6.05 -1.27
C ILE A 44 12.45 -4.74 -0.89
N SER A 45 13.02 -4.66 0.30
CA SER A 45 13.70 -3.45 0.78
C SER A 45 14.98 -3.18 -0.01
N LEU A 46 15.76 -4.20 -0.34
CA LEU A 46 16.96 -4.09 -1.18
C LEU A 46 16.60 -3.64 -2.60
N ALA A 47 15.53 -4.22 -3.17
CA ALA A 47 15.01 -3.81 -4.47
C ALA A 47 14.55 -2.34 -4.44
N LEU A 48 13.91 -1.89 -3.35
CA LEU A 48 13.52 -0.49 -3.21
C LEU A 48 14.73 0.45 -3.09
N VAL A 49 15.74 0.09 -2.29
CA VAL A 49 16.99 0.86 -2.20
C VAL A 49 17.65 0.99 -3.57
N PHE A 50 17.77 -0.12 -4.30
CA PHE A 50 18.34 -0.11 -5.65
C PHE A 50 17.52 0.78 -6.60
N ASN A 51 16.19 0.65 -6.60
CA ASN A 51 15.29 1.47 -7.42
C ASN A 51 15.36 2.97 -7.08
N LYS A 52 15.54 3.31 -5.81
CA LYS A 52 15.71 4.70 -5.40
C LYS A 52 17.10 5.23 -5.77
N ALA A 53 18.13 4.38 -5.65
CA ALA A 53 19.50 4.71 -6.01
C ALA A 53 19.68 4.90 -7.52
N THR A 54 19.00 4.11 -8.36
CA THR A 54 18.99 4.37 -9.81
C THR A 54 18.33 5.70 -10.15
N GLY A 55 17.35 6.14 -9.36
CA GLY A 55 16.78 7.49 -9.45
C GLY A 55 17.77 8.62 -9.14
N ILE A 56 18.84 8.36 -8.38
CA ILE A 56 19.90 9.35 -8.09
C ILE A 56 20.67 9.72 -9.36
N TYR A 57 20.78 8.82 -10.37
CA TYR A 57 21.41 9.19 -11.65
C TYR A 57 20.68 10.35 -12.34
N GLY A 58 19.38 10.56 -12.08
CA GLY A 58 18.64 11.74 -12.54
C GLY A 58 19.11 13.06 -11.92
N ILE A 59 19.78 13.03 -10.76
CA ILE A 59 20.37 14.20 -10.10
C ILE A 59 21.64 14.65 -10.84
N LEU A 60 22.34 13.77 -11.56
CA LEU A 60 23.48 14.17 -12.40
C LEU A 60 23.05 15.14 -13.51
N ALA A 61 21.80 15.07 -13.97
CA ALA A 61 21.26 16.02 -14.96
C ALA A 61 21.22 17.47 -14.44
N LEU A 62 21.13 17.68 -13.12
CA LEU A 62 21.25 19.02 -12.53
C LEU A 62 22.66 19.57 -12.66
N PHE A 63 23.68 18.71 -12.53
CA PHE A 63 25.08 19.12 -12.67
C PHE A 63 25.48 19.39 -14.12
N THR A 64 24.74 18.87 -15.09
CA THR A 64 24.92 19.18 -16.52
C THR A 64 24.18 20.44 -16.99
N GLY A 65 23.53 21.17 -16.08
CA GLY A 65 22.87 22.45 -16.38
C GLY A 65 21.41 22.35 -16.85
N TYR A 66 20.76 21.19 -16.68
CA TYR A 66 19.35 21.03 -17.04
C TYR A 66 18.43 21.67 -15.99
N ALA A 67 17.52 22.56 -16.43
CA ALA A 67 16.54 23.20 -15.55
C ALA A 67 15.42 22.23 -15.19
N LEU A 68 15.56 21.51 -14.07
CA LEU A 68 14.51 20.64 -13.57
C LEU A 68 13.32 21.44 -13.03
N SER A 69 12.11 20.93 -13.26
CA SER A 69 10.89 21.44 -12.61
C SER A 69 10.96 21.24 -11.09
N ALA A 70 10.36 22.16 -10.32
CA ALA A 70 10.27 22.08 -8.86
C ALA A 70 9.67 20.75 -8.37
N LEU A 71 8.72 20.19 -9.13
CA LEU A 71 8.09 18.91 -8.84
C LEU A 71 9.11 17.75 -8.91
N GLN A 72 10.02 17.79 -9.87
CA GLN A 72 11.05 16.76 -10.05
C GLN A 72 12.12 16.85 -8.95
N ILE A 73 12.50 18.06 -8.56
CA ILE A 73 13.40 18.29 -7.42
C ILE A 73 12.79 17.72 -6.13
N SER A 74 11.50 17.96 -5.89
CA SER A 74 10.80 17.41 -4.72
C SER A 74 10.76 15.88 -4.72
N ALA A 75 10.55 15.25 -5.88
CA ALA A 75 10.60 13.79 -6.04
C ALA A 75 11.99 13.22 -5.71
N TYR A 76 13.06 13.90 -6.13
CA TYR A 76 14.43 13.48 -5.84
C TYR A 76 14.81 13.65 -4.36
N ILE A 77 14.43 14.76 -3.72
CA ILE A 77 14.69 14.98 -2.29
C ILE A 77 13.97 13.91 -1.46
N LEU A 78 12.70 13.62 -1.76
CA LEU A 78 11.95 12.56 -1.10
C LEU A 78 12.59 11.18 -1.32
N SER A 79 13.09 10.90 -2.53
CA SER A 79 13.82 9.65 -2.83
C SER A 79 15.07 9.49 -1.96
N LEU A 80 15.85 10.58 -1.79
CA LEU A 80 17.05 10.56 -0.96
C LEU A 80 16.72 10.32 0.53
N LEU A 81 15.70 10.99 1.05
CA LEU A 81 15.22 10.78 2.43
C LEU A 81 14.78 9.33 2.66
N ILE A 82 14.10 8.73 1.68
CA ILE A 82 13.67 7.33 1.73
C ILE A 82 14.87 6.38 1.72
N ILE A 83 15.91 6.63 0.92
CA ILE A 83 17.14 5.81 0.95
C ILE A 83 17.80 5.87 2.32
N VAL A 84 17.98 7.06 2.88
CA VAL A 84 18.62 7.24 4.19
C VAL A 84 17.84 6.48 5.27
N ALA A 85 16.52 6.61 5.25
CA ALA A 85 15.65 5.86 6.14
C ALA A 85 15.76 4.33 5.89
N LEU A 86 15.69 3.83 4.66
CA LEU A 86 15.81 2.41 4.37
C LEU A 86 17.16 1.84 4.85
N CYS A 87 18.27 2.53 4.63
CA CYS A 87 19.58 2.12 5.12
C CYS A 87 19.61 1.98 6.65
N TYR A 88 18.88 2.83 7.39
CA TYR A 88 18.72 2.73 8.84
C TYR A 88 17.77 1.59 9.27
N LEU A 89 16.65 1.38 8.56
CA LEU A 89 15.61 0.44 8.94
C LEU A 89 15.89 -1.00 8.51
N VAL A 90 16.55 -1.24 7.37
CA VAL A 90 16.79 -2.60 6.82
C VAL A 90 17.55 -3.52 7.78
N PRO A 91 18.62 -3.09 8.48
CA PRO A 91 19.30 -3.94 9.46
C PRO A 91 18.39 -4.42 10.60
N HIS A 92 17.30 -3.70 10.87
CA HIS A 92 16.34 -4.03 11.93
C HIS A 92 15.31 -5.09 11.52
N VAL A 93 15.21 -5.42 10.22
CA VAL A 93 14.38 -6.52 9.71
C VAL A 93 14.87 -7.84 10.29
N ARG A 94 16.18 -8.06 10.29
CA ARG A 94 16.83 -9.24 10.91
C ARG A 94 16.71 -9.27 12.43
N LYS A 95 16.75 -8.09 13.06
CA LYS A 95 16.62 -7.96 14.53
C LYS A 95 15.18 -8.11 15.03
N GLN A 96 14.20 -8.16 14.12
CA GLN A 96 12.77 -8.23 14.45
C GLN A 96 12.33 -7.21 15.51
N SER A 97 12.91 -5.99 15.50
CA SER A 97 12.52 -4.96 16.45
C SER A 97 11.14 -4.38 16.08
N PRO A 98 10.17 -4.30 17.01
CA PRO A 98 8.77 -4.04 16.68
C PRO A 98 8.55 -2.64 16.07
N PHE A 99 9.13 -1.61 16.68
CA PHE A 99 8.97 -0.24 16.20
C PHE A 99 9.58 -0.02 14.81
N GLN A 100 10.83 -0.45 14.59
CA GLN A 100 11.50 -0.19 13.32
C GLN A 100 10.84 -0.96 12.17
N ASN A 101 10.32 -2.17 12.41
CA ASN A 101 9.57 -2.90 11.39
C ASN A 101 8.21 -2.26 11.10
N LEU A 102 7.54 -1.73 12.13
CA LEU A 102 6.34 -0.92 11.93
C LEU A 102 6.64 0.36 11.13
N ALA A 103 7.76 1.03 11.42
CA ALA A 103 8.22 2.21 10.69
C ALA A 103 8.55 1.88 9.23
N LEU A 104 9.14 0.71 8.98
CA LEU A 104 9.44 0.24 7.63
C LEU A 104 8.15 0.03 6.83
N ALA A 105 7.15 -0.61 7.43
CA ALA A 105 5.86 -0.82 6.78
C ALA A 105 5.15 0.49 6.41
N TRP A 106 5.14 1.46 7.34
CA TRP A 106 4.57 2.79 7.07
C TRP A 106 5.35 3.57 6.02
N LEU A 107 6.68 3.51 6.06
CA LEU A 107 7.53 4.13 5.05
C LEU A 107 7.25 3.54 3.65
N TYR A 108 7.13 2.21 3.55
CA TYR A 108 6.84 1.53 2.29
C TYR A 108 5.45 1.90 1.74
N LEU A 109 4.45 2.00 2.64
CA LEU A 109 3.09 2.39 2.29
C LEU A 109 3.05 3.83 1.78
N ILE A 110 3.66 4.77 2.51
CA ILE A 110 3.74 6.19 2.12
C ILE A 110 4.50 6.35 0.81
N ASP A 111 5.65 5.70 0.67
CA ASP A 111 6.42 5.72 -0.58
C ASP A 111 5.57 5.23 -1.76
N THR A 112 4.83 4.14 -1.59
CA THR A 112 3.96 3.61 -2.63
C THR A 112 2.89 4.63 -3.04
N PHE A 113 2.22 5.29 -2.09
CA PHE A 113 1.26 6.36 -2.39
C PHE A 113 1.90 7.54 -3.12
N VAL A 114 3.07 7.99 -2.65
CA VAL A 114 3.81 9.09 -3.28
C VAL A 114 4.17 8.73 -4.73
N ASN A 115 4.67 7.52 -4.97
CA ASN A 115 4.97 7.06 -6.33
C ASN A 115 3.72 6.97 -7.20
N ILE A 116 2.60 6.44 -6.69
CA ILE A 116 1.33 6.39 -7.44
C ILE A 116 0.87 7.80 -7.83
N ALA A 117 1.00 8.77 -6.90
CA ALA A 117 0.66 10.15 -7.19
C ALA A 117 1.53 10.75 -8.30
N TYR A 118 2.85 10.57 -8.23
CA TYR A 118 3.77 11.01 -9.29
C TYR A 118 3.51 10.32 -10.63
N THR A 119 3.26 9.01 -10.62
CA THR A 119 2.90 8.26 -11.83
C THR A 119 1.58 8.76 -12.42
N SER A 120 0.60 9.10 -11.58
CA SER A 120 -0.69 9.64 -12.03
C SER A 120 -0.54 11.02 -12.67
N VAL A 121 0.23 11.91 -12.03
CA VAL A 121 0.54 13.24 -12.58
C VAL A 121 1.25 13.09 -13.93
N PHE A 122 2.27 12.22 -14.00
CA PHE A 122 2.97 11.94 -15.25
C PHE A 122 2.01 11.42 -16.34
N ALA A 123 1.15 10.46 -16.01
CA ALA A 123 0.19 9.89 -16.95
C ALA A 123 -0.82 10.93 -17.48
N VAL A 124 -1.30 11.84 -16.63
CA VAL A 124 -2.21 12.92 -17.04
C VAL A 124 -1.51 13.90 -17.98
N THR A 125 -0.31 14.37 -17.62
CA THR A 125 0.47 15.27 -18.48
C THR A 125 0.78 14.64 -19.82
N TRP A 126 1.14 13.35 -19.82
CA TRP A 126 1.41 12.59 -21.03
C TRP A 126 0.15 12.45 -21.91
N TYR A 127 -0.99 12.12 -21.32
CA TYR A 127 -2.26 12.01 -22.04
C TYR A 127 -2.69 13.35 -22.67
N GLN A 128 -2.48 14.46 -21.96
CA GLN A 128 -2.74 15.79 -22.52
C GLN A 128 -1.87 16.08 -23.74
N ALA A 129 -0.57 15.76 -23.69
CA ALA A 129 0.33 15.95 -24.83
C ALA A 129 -0.14 15.17 -26.07
N LEU A 130 -0.58 13.91 -25.90
CA LEU A 130 -1.12 13.10 -26.99
C LEU A 130 -2.37 13.71 -27.63
N LEU A 131 -3.26 14.29 -26.81
CA LEU A 131 -4.46 14.98 -27.31
C LEU A 131 -4.13 16.26 -28.09
N HIS A 132 -3.06 16.97 -27.72
CA HIS A 132 -2.59 18.14 -28.45
C HIS A 132 -1.96 17.75 -29.80
N GLU A 133 -1.19 16.67 -29.85
CA GLU A 133 -0.56 16.16 -31.07
C GLU A 133 -1.61 15.62 -32.06
N SER A 134 -2.64 14.91 -31.56
CA SER A 134 -3.74 14.40 -32.39
C SER A 134 -4.65 15.49 -32.98
N LYS A 135 -4.65 16.71 -32.42
CA LYS A 135 -5.51 17.80 -32.91
C LYS A 135 -4.94 18.58 -34.09
N GLY A 136 -3.67 18.36 -34.45
CA GLY A 136 -2.99 19.07 -35.53
C GLY A 136 -2.82 20.56 -35.23
N SER A 137 -1.62 21.09 -35.46
CA SER A 137 -1.45 22.53 -35.66
C SER A 137 -2.25 22.95 -36.90
N PRO A 138 -3.11 23.98 -36.83
CA PRO A 138 -3.64 24.66 -38.01
C PRO A 138 -2.76 25.83 -38.47
N GLU A 139 -1.43 25.77 -38.27
CA GLU A 139 -0.54 26.89 -38.59
C GLU A 139 0.77 26.37 -39.22
N ASP A 140 0.67 26.03 -40.50
CA ASP A 140 1.52 26.57 -41.57
C ASP A 140 0.74 26.36 -42.88
N ASP A 141 -0.37 27.11 -43.01
CA ASP A 141 -1.08 27.30 -44.27
C ASP A 141 -0.23 28.20 -45.18
N ASP A 142 0.70 27.60 -45.92
CA ASP A 142 1.11 28.10 -47.25
C ASP A 142 0.82 27.05 -48.32
N TYR A 143 -0.44 26.59 -48.36
CA TYR A 143 -0.99 25.90 -49.51
C TYR A 143 -2.25 26.63 -49.99
N VAL A 144 -2.00 27.66 -50.79
CA VAL A 144 -2.82 28.10 -51.94
C VAL A 144 -4.31 28.29 -51.67
N SER A 145 -4.71 29.57 -51.64
CA SER A 145 -6.08 29.98 -51.92
C SER A 145 -6.58 29.37 -53.24
N SER A 146 -7.50 28.40 -53.15
CA SER A 146 -8.37 28.02 -54.25
C SER A 146 -9.78 27.75 -53.73
N PRO A 147 -10.83 28.41 -54.26
CA PRO A 147 -12.20 28.18 -53.83
C PRO A 147 -12.73 26.94 -54.55
N ARG A 148 -12.50 25.76 -53.97
CA ARG A 148 -13.23 24.55 -54.33
C ARG A 148 -13.56 23.76 -53.08
N ALA A 149 -14.76 24.01 -52.56
CA ALA A 149 -15.47 23.08 -51.71
C ALA A 149 -15.53 21.70 -52.38
N ASP A 150 -15.56 20.65 -51.55
CA ASP A 150 -15.59 19.23 -51.90
C ASP A 150 -14.19 18.58 -51.97
N GLN A 151 -13.44 18.72 -50.87
CA GLN A 151 -12.20 17.97 -50.67
C GLN A 151 -12.53 16.48 -50.51
N TYR A 152 -12.30 15.73 -51.59
CA TYR A 152 -12.25 14.28 -51.57
C TYR A 152 -11.08 13.89 -50.65
N VAL A 153 -11.39 13.55 -49.38
CA VAL A 153 -10.38 12.97 -48.48
C VAL A 153 -10.02 11.62 -49.08
N ASP A 154 -8.79 11.47 -49.56
CA ASP A 154 -8.32 10.21 -50.12
C ASP A 154 -8.57 9.08 -49.09
N PRO A 155 -9.43 8.09 -49.41
CA PRO A 155 -9.77 7.02 -48.48
C PRO A 155 -8.53 6.25 -48.02
N GLU A 156 -7.49 6.18 -48.85
CA GLU A 156 -6.25 5.47 -48.54
C GLU A 156 -5.38 6.25 -47.55
N LEU A 157 -5.30 7.57 -47.69
CA LEU A 157 -4.62 8.45 -46.71
C LEU A 157 -5.37 8.49 -45.37
N ALA A 158 -6.70 8.54 -45.41
CA ALA A 158 -7.52 8.47 -44.20
C ALA A 158 -7.44 7.08 -43.52
N ALA A 159 -7.31 6.00 -44.29
CA ALA A 159 -7.10 4.66 -43.77
C ALA A 159 -5.69 4.50 -43.17
N ALA A 160 -4.66 5.04 -43.82
CA ALA A 160 -3.29 5.07 -43.31
C ALA A 160 -3.17 5.85 -41.99
N ALA A 161 -3.73 7.07 -41.93
CA ALA A 161 -3.74 7.86 -40.69
C ALA A 161 -4.49 7.17 -39.54
N ARG A 162 -5.56 6.42 -39.85
CA ARG A 162 -6.28 5.59 -38.86
C ARG A 162 -5.47 4.37 -38.44
N ALA A 163 -4.71 3.76 -39.34
CA ALA A 163 -3.82 2.65 -39.04
C ALA A 163 -2.66 3.11 -38.14
N ASP A 164 -2.02 4.24 -38.45
CA ASP A 164 -0.96 4.84 -37.64
C ASP A 164 -1.47 5.26 -36.25
N ALA A 165 -2.65 5.89 -36.18
CA ALA A 165 -3.27 6.21 -34.88
C ALA A 165 -3.63 4.94 -34.10
N ALA A 166 -4.14 3.90 -34.77
CA ALA A 166 -4.42 2.62 -34.12
C ALA A 166 -3.14 1.90 -33.65
N GLU A 167 -2.03 2.07 -34.35
CA GLU A 167 -0.72 1.53 -33.98
C GLU A 167 -0.13 2.29 -32.78
N GLY A 168 -0.15 3.63 -32.79
CA GLY A 168 0.25 4.46 -31.65
C GLY A 168 -0.59 4.22 -30.40
N VAL A 169 -1.89 3.93 -30.55
CA VAL A 169 -2.76 3.54 -29.43
C VAL A 169 -2.39 2.16 -28.88
N LYS A 170 -1.94 1.21 -29.71
CA LYS A 170 -1.49 -0.13 -29.24
C LYS A 170 -0.22 -0.03 -28.41
N ASP A 171 0.76 0.74 -28.86
CA ASP A 171 2.02 0.94 -28.12
C ASP A 171 1.79 1.68 -26.79
N THR A 172 0.86 2.64 -26.80
CA THR A 172 0.40 3.33 -25.59
C THR A 172 -0.32 2.39 -24.62
N ALA A 173 -1.24 1.55 -25.12
CA ALA A 173 -1.99 0.61 -24.30
C ALA A 173 -1.06 -0.41 -23.62
N ALA A 174 -0.02 -0.88 -24.33
CA ALA A 174 0.98 -1.77 -23.77
C ALA A 174 1.76 -1.12 -22.61
N SER A 175 2.23 0.12 -22.78
CA SER A 175 2.93 0.85 -21.71
C SER A 175 2.02 1.13 -20.50
N MET A 176 0.74 1.45 -20.71
CA MET A 176 -0.24 1.64 -19.64
C MET A 176 -0.48 0.36 -18.83
N VAL A 177 -0.63 -0.79 -19.51
CA VAL A 177 -0.75 -2.10 -18.85
C VAL A 177 0.47 -2.41 -18.00
N LEU A 178 1.67 -2.12 -18.50
CA LEU A 178 2.90 -2.29 -17.72
C LEU A 178 2.93 -1.37 -16.49
N VAL A 179 2.55 -0.10 -16.61
CA VAL A 179 2.48 0.84 -15.48
C VAL A 179 1.51 0.35 -14.40
N VAL A 180 0.32 -0.13 -14.80
CA VAL A 180 -0.66 -0.71 -13.88
C VAL A 180 -0.10 -1.97 -13.22
N LEU A 181 0.50 -2.88 -13.99
CA LEU A 181 1.11 -4.11 -13.47
C LEU A 181 2.21 -3.80 -12.45
N PHE A 182 3.13 -2.88 -12.76
CA PHE A 182 4.18 -2.45 -11.83
C PHE A 182 3.60 -1.81 -10.57
N THR A 183 2.52 -1.06 -10.70
CA THR A 183 1.81 -0.47 -9.56
C THR A 183 1.20 -1.55 -8.67
N LEU A 184 0.56 -2.56 -9.26
CA LEU A 184 0.01 -3.70 -8.52
C LEU A 184 1.09 -4.50 -7.80
N VAL A 185 2.24 -4.73 -8.43
CA VAL A 185 3.40 -5.38 -7.80
C VAL A 185 3.88 -4.57 -6.59
N ARG A 186 3.95 -3.24 -6.68
CA ARG A 186 4.33 -2.38 -5.53
C ARG A 186 3.30 -2.42 -4.40
N VAL A 187 2.01 -2.44 -4.73
CA VAL A 187 0.94 -2.62 -3.74
C VAL A 187 1.09 -3.98 -3.04
N TYR A 188 1.34 -5.05 -3.79
CA TYR A 188 1.60 -6.36 -3.23
C TYR A 188 2.83 -6.37 -2.30
N PHE A 189 3.94 -5.77 -2.70
CA PHE A 189 5.12 -5.63 -1.83
C PHE A 189 4.80 -4.86 -0.55
N SER A 190 4.00 -3.80 -0.63
CA SER A 190 3.52 -3.08 0.56
C SER A 190 2.75 -4.00 1.51
N LEU A 191 1.86 -4.85 0.97
CA LEU A 191 1.13 -5.84 1.77
C LEU A 191 2.06 -6.85 2.44
N VAL A 192 3.11 -7.31 1.75
CA VAL A 192 4.12 -8.23 2.30
C VAL A 192 4.85 -7.59 3.48
N VAL A 193 5.35 -6.35 3.31
CA VAL A 193 6.07 -5.63 4.38
C VAL A 193 5.14 -5.36 5.57
N MET A 194 3.89 -4.97 5.33
CA MET A 194 2.89 -4.80 6.39
C MET A 194 2.58 -6.11 7.12
N ALA A 195 2.47 -7.23 6.41
CA ALA A 195 2.24 -8.55 7.00
C ALA A 195 3.42 -8.99 7.87
N PHE A 196 4.66 -8.74 7.41
CA PHE A 196 5.86 -9.00 8.20
C PHE A 196 5.92 -8.14 9.47
N ALA A 197 5.69 -6.83 9.36
CA ALA A 197 5.68 -5.93 10.51
C ALA A 197 4.63 -6.35 11.55
N ARG A 198 3.44 -6.77 11.10
CA ARG A 198 2.40 -7.31 11.96
C ARG A 198 2.86 -8.59 12.68
N MET A 199 3.45 -9.54 11.95
CA MET A 199 4.00 -10.77 12.55
C MET A 199 5.00 -10.46 13.66
N VAL A 200 5.90 -9.49 13.42
CA VAL A 200 6.87 -9.03 14.43
C VAL A 200 6.17 -8.40 15.64
N LEU A 201 5.16 -7.56 15.42
CA LEU A 201 4.38 -6.96 16.50
C LEU A 201 3.68 -8.03 17.34
N GLN A 202 3.00 -8.98 16.70
CA GLN A 202 2.28 -10.05 17.39
C GLN A 202 3.23 -10.95 18.19
N LYS A 203 4.37 -11.32 17.61
CA LYS A 203 5.41 -12.08 18.31
C LYS A 203 5.96 -11.32 19.53
N TYR A 204 6.13 -10.01 19.41
CA TYR A 204 6.56 -9.17 20.52
C TYR A 204 5.48 -9.08 21.63
N VAL A 205 4.19 -8.96 21.27
CA VAL A 205 3.10 -9.03 22.24
C VAL A 205 3.09 -10.38 22.94
N GLU A 206 3.19 -11.49 22.22
CA GLU A 206 3.20 -12.83 22.80
C GLU A 206 4.38 -13.03 23.77
N ALA A 207 5.58 -12.56 23.40
CA ALA A 207 6.75 -12.61 24.27
C ALA A 207 6.60 -11.77 25.55
N ASN A 208 5.87 -10.64 25.48
CA ASN A 208 5.72 -9.69 26.59
C ASN A 208 4.40 -9.82 27.36
N SER A 209 3.41 -10.58 26.86
CA SER A 209 2.08 -10.70 27.47
C SER A 209 2.00 -11.75 28.57
N GLY A 210 3.10 -12.46 28.87
CA GLY A 210 3.16 -13.44 29.97
C GLY A 210 2.08 -14.53 29.86
N TRP A 211 1.59 -14.79 28.65
CA TRP A 211 0.48 -15.71 28.42
C TRP A 211 0.89 -17.15 28.77
N THR A 212 0.28 -17.71 29.82
CA THR A 212 0.35 -19.13 30.13
C THR A 212 -0.83 -19.87 29.47
N PRO A 213 -0.67 -21.14 29.04
CA PRO A 213 -1.73 -21.92 28.39
C PRO A 213 -3.02 -22.08 29.20
N GLU A 214 -3.00 -21.78 30.51
CA GLU A 214 -4.15 -21.90 31.42
C GLU A 214 -5.09 -20.67 31.43
N GLY A 215 -4.87 -19.66 30.59
CA GLY A 215 -5.84 -18.56 30.43
C GLY A 215 -5.94 -17.59 31.61
N ASN A 216 -5.09 -17.75 32.62
CA ASN A 216 -4.97 -16.81 33.73
C ASN A 216 -3.85 -15.79 33.43
N HIS A 217 -4.20 -14.51 33.34
CA HIS A 217 -3.26 -13.40 33.24
C HIS A 217 -2.51 -13.23 34.57
N VAL A 218 -1.45 -14.01 34.82
CA VAL A 218 -0.69 -13.94 36.06
C VAL A 218 0.59 -13.12 35.84
N GLY A 219 0.47 -11.80 35.99
CA GLY A 219 1.62 -10.90 35.99
C GLY A 219 1.21 -9.47 36.38
N PRO A 220 1.79 -8.87 37.44
CA PRO A 220 1.49 -7.48 37.85
C PRO A 220 1.83 -6.40 36.79
N LEU A 221 2.45 -6.79 35.68
CA LEU A 221 2.95 -5.92 34.59
C LEU A 221 2.45 -6.37 33.20
N ALA A 222 1.54 -7.35 33.13
CA ALA A 222 1.00 -7.81 31.85
C ALA A 222 0.06 -6.72 31.28
N PRO A 223 0.30 -6.19 30.06
CA PRO A 223 -0.57 -5.18 29.48
C PRO A 223 -2.00 -5.70 29.34
N SER A 224 -2.95 -5.00 29.97
CA SER A 224 -4.38 -5.32 29.99
C SER A 224 -5.04 -5.24 28.62
N ASP A 225 -4.47 -4.45 27.70
CA ASP A 225 -4.90 -4.32 26.31
C ASP A 225 -3.70 -4.64 25.38
N PRO A 226 -3.86 -5.49 24.35
CA PRO A 226 -2.87 -5.64 23.27
C PRO A 226 -2.41 -4.32 22.64
N SER A 227 -3.15 -3.21 22.84
CA SER A 227 -2.78 -1.88 22.39
C SER A 227 -1.71 -1.16 23.22
N ASP A 228 -1.30 -1.73 24.35
CA ASP A 228 -0.30 -1.17 25.27
C ASP A 228 1.16 -1.51 24.90
N ILE A 229 1.44 -2.04 23.69
CA ILE A 229 2.80 -2.40 23.23
C ILE A 229 3.79 -1.23 23.38
N PHE A 230 3.30 -0.02 23.10
CA PHE A 230 4.06 1.23 23.21
C PHE A 230 3.52 2.13 24.33
N ALA A 231 2.96 1.57 25.41
CA ALA A 231 2.47 2.34 26.55
C ALA A 231 3.58 3.13 27.25
N VAL A 232 3.21 4.25 27.88
CA VAL A 232 4.14 5.10 28.63
C VAL A 232 4.64 4.30 29.85
N GLY A 233 5.95 4.12 29.97
CA GLY A 233 6.58 3.29 31.01
C GLY A 233 7.02 1.89 30.54
N SER A 234 6.74 1.49 29.29
CA SER A 234 7.36 0.31 28.70
C SER A 234 8.70 0.68 28.01
N PRO A 235 9.72 -0.20 28.02
CA PRO A 235 11.00 0.06 27.35
C PRO A 235 10.86 0.39 25.85
N ALA A 236 9.77 -0.05 25.22
CA ALA A 236 9.47 0.24 23.82
C ALA A 236 8.64 1.52 23.61
N GLY A 237 7.92 1.99 24.64
CA GLY A 237 6.95 3.08 24.61
C GLY A 237 7.43 4.42 25.17
N GLU A 238 8.67 4.49 25.64
CA GLU A 238 9.29 5.73 26.12
C GLU A 238 9.75 6.66 24.97
N GLY A 239 9.72 7.97 25.27
CA GLY A 239 10.20 9.02 24.38
C GLY A 239 9.41 9.21 23.08
N LEU A 240 10.06 9.84 22.10
CA LEU A 240 9.47 10.15 20.79
C LEU A 240 9.10 8.88 20.00
N LYS A 241 9.91 7.83 20.17
CA LYS A 241 9.71 6.50 19.56
C LYS A 241 8.37 5.90 19.97
N GLY A 242 8.07 5.90 21.27
CA GLY A 242 6.78 5.42 21.76
C GLY A 242 5.60 6.26 21.30
N ARG A 243 5.74 7.59 21.28
CA ARG A 243 4.68 8.49 20.77
C ARG A 243 4.35 8.18 19.30
N LEU A 244 5.38 8.02 18.47
CA LEU A 244 5.19 7.69 17.06
C LEU A 244 4.62 6.28 16.89
N GLY A 245 5.11 5.30 17.66
CA GLY A 245 4.58 3.93 17.64
C GLY A 245 3.09 3.87 17.97
N ARG A 246 2.64 4.61 18.99
CA ARG A 246 1.22 4.72 19.33
C ARG A 246 0.39 5.34 18.21
N MET A 247 0.89 6.41 17.58
CA MET A 247 0.24 7.04 16.42
C MET A 247 0.13 6.08 15.23
N MET A 248 1.17 5.29 14.97
CA MET A 248 1.22 4.35 13.85
C MET A 248 0.31 3.14 14.05
N ILE A 249 0.14 2.68 15.30
CA ILE A 249 -0.79 1.60 15.64
C ILE A 249 -2.23 2.10 15.68
N SER A 250 -2.47 3.34 16.14
CA SER A 250 -3.83 3.88 16.21
C SER A 250 -4.46 3.96 14.81
N VAL A 251 -3.64 4.30 13.80
CA VAL A 251 -4.06 4.21 12.40
C VAL A 251 -4.08 2.74 11.96
N GLY A 252 -5.27 2.17 11.86
CA GLY A 252 -5.46 0.77 11.52
C GLY A 252 -5.33 -0.19 12.70
N LYS A 253 -5.72 0.23 13.92
CA LYS A 253 -5.67 -0.60 15.15
C LYS A 253 -6.15 -2.03 14.94
N GLY A 254 -7.29 -2.21 14.25
CA GLY A 254 -7.83 -3.54 13.92
C GLY A 254 -6.92 -4.37 13.00
N TYR A 255 -6.25 -3.73 12.04
CA TYR A 255 -5.28 -4.41 11.18
C TYR A 255 -4.05 -4.86 11.98
N TRP A 256 -3.46 -3.99 12.81
CA TRP A 256 -2.22 -4.30 13.53
C TRP A 256 -2.45 -5.28 14.69
N LEU A 257 -3.51 -5.10 15.47
CA LEU A 257 -3.73 -5.80 16.75
C LEU A 257 -4.84 -6.85 16.73
N GLY A 258 -5.73 -6.86 15.74
CA GLY A 258 -6.92 -7.72 15.73
C GLY A 258 -6.62 -9.20 15.43
N ARG A 259 -6.03 -9.96 16.36
CA ARG A 259 -5.80 -11.41 16.19
C ARG A 259 -7.09 -12.22 16.37
N LYS A 260 -7.91 -11.91 17.38
CA LYS A 260 -9.20 -12.60 17.64
C LYS A 260 -10.20 -12.40 16.51
N ASP A 261 -10.36 -11.16 16.05
CA ASP A 261 -11.25 -10.81 14.93
C ASP A 261 -10.92 -11.54 13.62
N ASP A 262 -9.65 -11.94 13.46
CA ASP A 262 -9.16 -12.69 12.30
C ASP A 262 -9.49 -14.18 12.39
N GLU A 263 -9.31 -14.79 13.56
CA GLU A 263 -9.63 -16.21 13.80
C GLU A 263 -11.13 -16.46 13.62
N GLU A 264 -11.97 -15.54 14.12
CA GLU A 264 -13.42 -15.58 13.96
C GLU A 264 -13.83 -15.47 12.48
N TRP A 265 -13.21 -14.57 11.71
CA TRP A 265 -13.48 -14.44 10.29
C TRP A 265 -13.02 -15.66 9.48
N ALA A 266 -11.83 -16.20 9.75
CA ALA A 266 -11.33 -17.38 9.05
C ALA A 266 -12.22 -18.60 9.28
N ARG A 267 -12.79 -18.70 10.49
CA ARG A 267 -13.80 -19.72 10.84
C ARG A 267 -15.12 -19.49 10.10
N ASP A 268 -15.61 -18.25 10.02
CA ASP A 268 -16.85 -17.88 9.33
C ASP A 268 -16.77 -18.06 7.80
N VAL A 269 -15.62 -17.74 7.20
CA VAL A 269 -15.39 -17.97 5.76
C VAL A 269 -15.21 -19.47 5.48
N GLY A 270 -14.42 -20.17 6.30
CA GLY A 270 -14.24 -21.61 6.17
C GLY A 270 -15.53 -22.41 6.38
N SER A 271 -16.45 -21.95 7.22
CA SER A 271 -17.76 -22.57 7.40
C SER A 271 -18.67 -22.33 6.19
N LYS A 272 -18.66 -21.12 5.61
CA LYS A 272 -19.43 -20.77 4.40
C LYS A 272 -19.03 -21.62 3.18
N PHE A 273 -17.74 -21.82 2.93
CA PHE A 273 -17.29 -22.69 1.83
C PHE A 273 -17.66 -24.16 2.04
N ARG A 274 -17.60 -24.65 3.28
CA ARG A 274 -18.01 -26.02 3.63
C ARG A 274 -19.52 -26.22 3.49
N SER A 275 -20.33 -25.21 3.83
CA SER A 275 -21.79 -25.27 3.67
C SER A 275 -22.22 -25.34 2.20
N ARG A 276 -21.46 -24.73 1.29
CA ARG A 276 -21.73 -24.75 -0.16
C ARG A 276 -21.20 -25.99 -0.86
N ALA A 277 -20.25 -26.72 -0.26
CA ALA A 277 -19.73 -27.97 -0.80
C ALA A 277 -20.62 -29.19 -0.46
N HIS A 278 -21.58 -29.02 0.46
CA HIS A 278 -22.52 -30.05 0.90
C HIS A 278 -23.96 -29.81 0.44
N SER A 279 -24.19 -28.83 -0.45
CA SER A 279 -25.47 -28.58 -1.12
C SER A 279 -25.33 -28.83 -2.62
#